data_AF-A0A813H377-F1
#
_entry.id   AF-A0A813H377-F1
#
_cell.length_a   1.000
_cell.length_b   1.000
_cell.length_c   1.000
_cell.angle_alpha   90.00
_cell.angle_beta   90.00
_cell.angle_gamma   90.00
#
_symmetry.space_group_name_H-M   'P 1'
#
loop_
_entity.id
_entity.type
_entity.pdbx_description
1 polymer ?
#
loop_
_entity_poly.entity_id
_entity_poly.type
_entity_poly.pdbx_seq_one_letter_code
_entity_poly.pdbx_strand_id
1 'polypeptide(L)'
;AKYLASYSSVDTVFNDRSILVCHVDSVARVSYDFSDPRCWLRAPLDSEVFEALRLYPSTVSPPFADLSVRRWPGSWELEALEEAIEQRVASSVRSHREASGFTTVFHSHIAQLLQVALANCELERVWGTSQACVFESLAKRVCGAGEVLRAVPVQFNHLKVSLFWPALSDKTAVREVLAAPPATAFAVRAKVVQYPEGAVAAWVLLAAKGRI
;
A
#
# COMPACT_ATOMS: atom_id res chain seq x y z
N ALA A 1 -5.09 -12.17 14.95
CA ALA A 1 -6.42 -12.23 14.30
C ALA A 1 -7.54 -12.29 15.35
N LYS A 2 -7.77 -11.21 16.11
CA LYS A 2 -8.71 -11.22 17.24
C LYS A 2 -9.79 -10.11 17.20
N TYR A 3 -9.97 -9.44 16.06
CA TYR A 3 -10.91 -8.30 15.95
C TYR A 3 -11.73 -8.25 14.66
N LEU A 4 -11.88 -9.37 13.94
CA LEU A 4 -12.94 -9.47 12.93
C LEU A 4 -14.00 -10.42 13.49
N ALA A 5 -14.82 -9.90 14.41
CA ALA A 5 -16.11 -10.53 14.66
C ALA A 5 -16.89 -10.41 13.34
N SER A 6 -17.03 -11.52 12.63
CA SER A 6 -17.87 -11.57 11.43
C SER A 6 -19.26 -11.07 11.81
N TYR A 7 -19.78 -10.06 11.11
CA TYR A 7 -21.16 -9.61 11.30
C TYR A 7 -22.11 -10.81 11.15
N SER A 8 -22.82 -11.14 12.22
CA SER A 8 -23.65 -12.36 12.31
C SER A 8 -25.12 -12.12 11.98
N SER A 9 -25.60 -10.88 12.15
CA SER A 9 -26.97 -10.45 11.83
C SER A 9 -26.96 -9.00 11.32
N VAL A 10 -28.06 -8.60 10.66
CA VAL A 10 -28.37 -7.21 10.36
C VAL A 10 -29.68 -6.91 11.06
N ASP A 11 -29.65 -6.18 12.17
CA ASP A 11 -30.84 -6.05 13.02
C ASP A 11 -31.71 -4.84 12.63
N THR A 12 -31.11 -3.76 12.12
CA THR A 12 -31.83 -2.51 11.82
C THR A 12 -31.15 -1.73 10.70
N VAL A 13 -31.94 -1.14 9.82
CA VAL A 13 -31.51 -0.15 8.82
C VAL A 13 -32.38 1.09 8.93
N PHE A 14 -31.83 2.26 8.65
CA PHE A 14 -32.54 3.52 8.79
C PHE A 14 -32.11 4.56 7.76
N ASN A 15 -32.98 5.53 7.52
CA ASN A 15 -32.70 6.73 6.73
C ASN A 15 -33.38 7.95 7.37
N ASP A 16 -33.38 9.07 6.65
CA ASP A 16 -34.02 10.33 7.03
C ASP A 16 -35.56 10.25 7.15
N ARG A 17 -36.19 9.09 6.93
CA ARG A 17 -37.66 8.95 6.85
C ARG A 17 -38.23 7.74 7.57
N SER A 18 -37.40 6.78 7.96
CA SER A 18 -37.85 5.49 8.47
C SER A 18 -36.74 4.69 9.11
N ILE A 19 -37.12 3.88 10.10
CA ILE A 19 -36.31 2.82 10.66
C ILE A 19 -37.01 1.50 10.31
N LEU A 20 -36.26 0.54 9.78
CA LEU A 20 -36.70 -0.81 9.48
C LEU A 20 -35.93 -1.79 10.35
N VAL A 21 -36.66 -2.68 11.01
CA VAL A 21 -36.12 -3.71 11.88
C VAL A 21 -36.17 -5.03 11.14
N CYS A 22 -35.02 -5.71 11.05
CA CYS A 22 -34.96 -7.05 10.52
C CYS A 22 -35.36 -8.05 11.60
N HIS A 23 -36.09 -9.09 11.23
CA HIS A 23 -36.43 -10.20 12.13
C HIS A 23 -35.80 -11.53 11.68
N VAL A 24 -34.79 -11.46 10.82
CA VAL A 24 -34.08 -12.63 10.30
C VAL A 24 -32.72 -12.74 10.97
N ASP A 25 -32.51 -13.83 11.71
CA ASP A 25 -31.36 -14.01 12.62
C ASP A 25 -30.01 -14.31 11.92
N SER A 26 -29.91 -14.21 10.59
CA SER A 26 -28.68 -14.55 9.85
C SER A 26 -28.51 -13.73 8.58
N VAL A 27 -27.37 -13.04 8.45
CA VAL A 27 -26.99 -12.23 7.27
C VAL A 27 -27.12 -12.99 5.95
N ALA A 28 -26.81 -14.30 5.94
CA ALA A 28 -26.85 -15.12 4.72
C ALA A 28 -28.27 -15.36 4.19
N ARG A 29 -29.30 -15.14 5.02
CA ARG A 29 -30.72 -15.35 4.69
C ARG A 29 -31.52 -14.06 4.61
N VAL A 30 -30.90 -12.92 4.95
CA VAL A 30 -31.54 -11.61 4.88
C VAL A 30 -31.75 -11.23 3.42
N SER A 31 -33.00 -10.95 3.05
CA SER A 31 -33.31 -10.25 1.80
C SER A 31 -32.99 -8.76 1.97
N TYR A 32 -32.24 -8.18 1.05
CA TYR A 32 -31.97 -6.73 1.04
C TYR A 32 -33.02 -5.91 0.26
N ASP A 33 -34.16 -6.53 -0.06
CA ASP A 33 -35.34 -5.80 -0.50
C ASP A 33 -36.06 -5.20 0.71
N PHE A 34 -35.78 -3.93 0.98
CA PHE A 34 -36.36 -3.16 2.09
C PHE A 34 -37.86 -2.87 1.95
N SER A 35 -38.45 -3.23 0.80
CA SER A 35 -39.89 -3.10 0.57
C SER A 35 -40.66 -4.35 1.01
N ASP A 36 -39.97 -5.47 1.29
CA ASP A 36 -40.61 -6.73 1.69
C ASP A 36 -40.96 -6.73 3.19
N PRO A 37 -42.25 -6.63 3.56
CA PRO A 37 -42.68 -6.61 4.96
C PRO A 37 -42.46 -7.95 5.67
N ARG A 38 -42.16 -9.03 4.92
CA ARG A 38 -41.82 -10.35 5.46
C ARG A 38 -40.36 -10.47 5.89
N CYS A 39 -39.54 -9.45 5.66
CA CYS A 39 -38.16 -9.40 6.15
C CYS A 39 -37.89 -8.13 6.96
N TRP A 40 -38.57 -7.03 6.63
CA TRP A 40 -38.35 -5.70 7.20
C TRP A 40 -39.63 -5.13 7.79
N LEU A 41 -39.66 -4.99 9.11
CA LEU A 41 -40.77 -4.36 9.82
C LEU A 41 -40.46 -2.88 9.99
N ARG A 42 -41.39 -2.03 9.57
CA ARG A 42 -41.26 -0.59 9.77
C ARG A 42 -41.53 -0.27 11.23
N ALA A 43 -40.55 0.33 11.91
CA ALA A 43 -40.75 0.80 13.26
C ALA A 43 -41.83 1.91 13.24
N PRO A 44 -42.86 1.85 14.11
CA PRO A 44 -43.79 2.95 14.27
C PRO A 44 -43.03 4.11 14.91
N LEU A 45 -42.73 5.12 14.10
CA LEU A 45 -42.14 6.37 14.54
C LEU A 45 -43.24 7.42 14.44
N ASP A 46 -43.73 7.90 15.58
CA ASP A 46 -44.54 9.11 15.60
C ASP A 46 -43.62 10.34 15.45
N SER A 47 -44.22 11.51 15.23
CA SER A 47 -43.46 12.74 15.02
C SER A 47 -42.61 13.14 16.24
N GLU A 48 -43.01 12.75 17.45
CA GLU A 48 -42.28 13.05 18.68
C GLU A 48 -41.03 12.17 18.83
N VAL A 49 -41.14 10.87 18.56
CA VAL A 49 -40.02 9.92 18.56
C VAL A 49 -39.04 10.26 17.45
N PHE A 50 -39.49 10.71 16.28
CA PHE A 50 -38.61 11.12 15.18
C PHE A 50 -37.79 12.37 15.53
N GLU A 51 -38.39 13.36 16.21
CA GLU A 51 -37.69 14.54 16.70
C GLU A 51 -36.69 14.20 17.83
N ALA A 52 -37.02 13.22 18.68
CA ALA A 52 -36.10 12.70 19.69
C ALA A 52 -34.94 11.87 19.10
N LEU A 53 -35.18 11.17 17.98
CA LEU A 53 -34.20 10.38 17.23
C LEU A 53 -33.34 11.21 16.29
N ARG A 54 -33.52 12.55 16.24
CA ARG A 54 -32.65 13.42 15.45
C ARG A 54 -31.19 13.10 15.77
N LEU A 55 -30.54 12.46 14.81
CA LEU A 55 -29.11 12.19 14.83
C LEU A 55 -28.43 13.54 14.66
N TYR A 56 -28.16 14.22 15.77
CA TYR A 56 -27.21 15.31 15.77
C TYR A 56 -25.87 14.70 15.33
N PRO A 57 -25.14 15.32 14.39
CA PRO A 57 -23.77 14.91 14.12
C PRO A 57 -23.00 15.03 15.43
N SER A 58 -22.83 13.91 16.12
CA SER A 58 -22.09 13.86 17.36
C SER A 58 -20.62 14.08 17.00
N THR A 59 -20.03 15.14 17.55
CA THR A 59 -18.58 15.33 17.53
C THR A 59 -17.86 14.36 18.48
N VAL A 60 -18.62 13.58 19.26
CA VAL A 60 -18.12 12.63 20.24
C VAL A 60 -18.47 11.21 19.79
N SER A 61 -17.45 10.42 19.47
CA SER A 61 -17.60 8.99 19.17
C SER A 61 -17.97 8.21 20.44
N PRO A 62 -18.89 7.23 20.38
CA PRO A 62 -19.21 6.39 21.53
C PRO A 62 -17.96 5.69 22.08
N PRO A 63 -17.84 5.49 23.41
CA PRO A 63 -16.63 4.96 24.04
C PRO A 63 -16.29 3.51 23.67
N PHE A 64 -17.25 2.77 23.12
CA PHE A 64 -17.06 1.40 22.61
C PHE A 64 -16.71 1.35 21.12
N ALA A 65 -16.85 2.48 20.43
CA ALA A 65 -16.58 2.61 19.01
C ALA A 65 -15.28 3.41 18.88
N ASP A 66 -14.13 2.74 19.06
CA ASP A 66 -12.84 3.25 18.61
C ASP A 66 -12.83 3.26 17.08
N LEU A 67 -13.67 4.11 16.50
CA LEU A 67 -13.71 4.47 15.08
C LEU A 67 -12.61 5.48 14.76
N SER A 68 -11.77 5.81 15.75
CA SER A 68 -10.60 6.63 15.50
C SER A 68 -9.68 5.83 14.59
N VAL A 69 -9.50 6.33 13.37
CA VAL A 69 -8.56 5.74 12.43
C VAL A 69 -7.22 5.66 13.15
N ARG A 70 -6.68 4.45 13.33
CA ARG A 70 -5.38 4.29 13.97
C ARG A 70 -4.33 4.84 13.02
N ARG A 71 -3.92 6.08 13.30
CA ARG A 71 -2.83 6.74 12.60
C ARG A 71 -1.50 6.25 13.17
N TRP A 72 -0.50 6.22 12.31
CA TRP A 72 0.86 5.95 12.74
C TRP A 72 1.34 7.02 13.73
N PRO A 73 2.26 6.70 14.65
CA PRO A 73 2.84 7.70 15.53
C PRO A 73 3.52 8.78 14.68
N GLY A 74 3.24 10.06 14.94
CA GLY A 74 3.80 11.18 14.19
C GLY A 74 5.32 11.38 14.35
N SER A 75 6.00 10.51 15.08
CA SER A 75 7.44 10.57 15.40
C SER A 75 8.31 9.65 14.54
N TRP A 76 7.77 8.99 13.52
CA TRP A 76 8.56 8.16 12.62
C TRP A 76 9.25 9.03 11.58
N GLU A 77 10.58 9.10 11.64
CA GLU A 77 11.39 9.68 10.55
C GLU A 77 11.42 8.71 9.37
N LEU A 78 10.41 8.82 8.52
CA LEU A 78 10.24 7.99 7.31
C LEU A 78 11.48 8.03 6.42
N GLU A 79 12.09 9.20 6.27
CA GLU A 79 13.31 9.38 5.47
C GLU A 79 14.48 8.56 6.01
N ALA A 80 14.70 8.57 7.34
CA ALA A 80 15.75 7.79 7.97
C ALA A 80 15.50 6.27 7.83
N LEU A 81 14.24 5.85 7.87
CA LEU A 81 13.85 4.46 7.64
C LEU A 81 14.07 4.03 6.18
N GLU A 82 13.66 4.87 5.22
CA GLU A 82 13.90 4.64 3.80
C GLU A 82 15.40 4.54 3.51
N GLU A 83 16.20 5.44 4.07
CA GLU A 83 17.66 5.40 3.95
C GLU A 83 18.25 4.11 4.55
N ALA A 84 17.80 3.69 5.73
CA ALA A 84 18.25 2.45 6.35
C ALA A 84 17.91 1.22 5.48
N ILE A 85 16.74 1.21 4.84
CA ILE A 85 16.36 0.16 3.88
C ILE A 85 17.29 0.19 2.67
N GLU A 86 17.53 1.36 2.09
CA GLU A 86 18.40 1.55 0.93
C GLU A 86 19.83 1.07 1.21
N GLN A 87 20.42 1.51 2.32
CA GLN A 87 21.77 1.10 2.74
C GLN A 87 21.87 -0.41 2.96
N ARG A 88 20.85 -1.02 3.59
CA ARG A 88 20.83 -2.45 3.85
C ARG A 88 20.76 -3.25 2.56
N VAL A 89 19.85 -2.89 1.66
CA VAL A 89 19.68 -3.58 0.37
C VAL A 89 20.90 -3.36 -0.53
N ALA A 90 21.43 -2.13 -0.62
CA ALA A 90 22.63 -1.82 -1.40
C ALA A 90 23.85 -2.62 -0.91
N SER A 91 24.00 -2.78 0.41
CA SER A 91 25.06 -3.62 0.99
C SER A 91 24.89 -5.09 0.60
N SER A 92 23.67 -5.64 0.65
CA SER A 92 23.41 -7.02 0.23
C SER A 92 23.65 -7.24 -1.26
N VAL A 93 23.26 -6.28 -2.12
CA VAL A 93 23.55 -6.30 -3.56
C VAL A 93 25.07 -6.32 -3.80
N ARG A 94 25.81 -5.46 -3.11
CA ARG A 94 27.27 -5.38 -3.21
C ARG A 94 27.90 -6.72 -2.84
N SER A 95 27.57 -7.28 -1.67
CA SER A 95 28.12 -8.56 -1.21
C SER A 95 27.77 -9.71 -2.15
N HIS A 96 26.56 -9.74 -2.70
CA HIS A 96 26.14 -10.77 -3.65
C HIS A 96 26.95 -10.72 -4.96
N ARG A 97 27.19 -9.52 -5.49
CA ARG A 97 27.98 -9.34 -6.71
C ARG A 97 29.46 -9.57 -6.48
N GLU A 98 30.00 -9.14 -5.35
CA GLU A 98 31.39 -9.42 -4.95
C GLU A 98 31.65 -10.92 -4.83
N ALA A 99 30.69 -11.68 -4.26
CA ALA A 99 30.76 -13.14 -4.21
C ALA A 99 30.77 -13.80 -5.61
N SER A 100 30.26 -13.09 -6.62
CA SER A 100 30.28 -13.51 -8.03
C SER A 100 31.48 -12.92 -8.81
N GLY A 101 32.41 -12.25 -8.14
CA GLY A 101 33.62 -11.65 -8.74
C GLY A 101 33.38 -10.30 -9.44
N PHE A 102 32.23 -9.66 -9.22
CA PHE A 102 31.89 -8.37 -9.83
C PHE A 102 31.92 -7.22 -8.82
N THR A 103 32.50 -6.10 -9.24
CA THR A 103 32.37 -4.83 -8.51
C THR A 103 31.01 -4.18 -8.76
N THR A 104 30.51 -3.44 -7.77
CA THR A 104 29.22 -2.74 -7.85
C THR A 104 29.38 -1.26 -7.56
N VAL A 105 29.02 -0.42 -8.52
CA VAL A 105 29.00 1.05 -8.38
C VAL A 105 27.56 1.52 -8.31
N PHE A 106 27.23 2.25 -7.25
CA PHE A 106 25.90 2.87 -7.09
C PHE A 106 25.92 4.32 -7.58
N HIS A 107 24.92 4.70 -8.38
CA HIS A 107 24.78 6.05 -8.91
C HIS A 107 23.57 6.77 -8.30
N SER A 108 23.82 7.88 -7.61
CA SER A 108 22.80 8.72 -6.97
C SER A 108 21.81 9.34 -7.97
N HIS A 109 22.26 9.70 -9.17
CA HIS A 109 21.38 10.30 -10.18
C HIS A 109 20.32 9.32 -10.69
N ILE A 110 20.68 8.04 -10.86
CA ILE A 110 19.71 6.99 -11.18
C ILE A 110 18.75 6.81 -10.00
N ALA A 111 19.25 6.83 -8.76
CA ALA A 111 18.39 6.76 -7.57
C ALA A 111 17.36 7.91 -7.50
N GLN A 112 17.71 9.13 -7.93
CA GLN A 112 16.74 10.23 -8.03
C GLN A 112 15.61 9.92 -9.02
N LEU A 113 15.94 9.34 -10.18
CA LEU A 113 14.95 8.89 -11.15
C LEU A 113 14.02 7.79 -10.57
N LEU A 114 14.60 6.84 -9.83
CA LEU A 114 13.84 5.76 -9.20
C LEU A 114 12.82 6.28 -8.17
N GLN A 115 13.06 7.44 -7.55
CA GLN A 115 12.08 8.06 -6.65
C GLN A 115 10.77 8.41 -7.36
N VAL A 116 10.86 8.91 -8.60
CA VAL A 116 9.69 9.21 -9.44
C VAL A 116 8.97 7.92 -9.81
N ALA A 117 9.71 6.87 -10.16
CA ALA A 117 9.14 5.56 -10.46
C ALA A 117 8.36 4.98 -9.28
N LEU A 118 8.92 5.06 -8.07
CA LEU A 118 8.25 4.58 -6.85
C LEU A 118 7.00 5.38 -6.50
N ALA A 119 7.02 6.69 -6.74
CA ALA A 119 5.80 7.50 -6.62
C ALA A 119 4.73 7.02 -7.61
N ASN A 120 5.10 6.78 -8.87
CA ASN A 120 4.17 6.29 -9.89
C ASN A 120 3.62 4.89 -9.57
N CYS A 121 4.44 3.96 -9.09
CA CYS A 121 3.98 2.64 -8.65
C CYS A 121 2.92 2.74 -7.55
N GLU A 122 3.10 3.65 -6.61
CA GLU A 122 2.11 3.88 -5.56
C GLU A 122 0.83 4.51 -6.09
N LEU A 123 0.94 5.52 -6.96
CA LEU A 123 -0.21 6.16 -7.62
C LEU A 123 -1.04 5.16 -8.43
N GLU A 124 -0.37 4.30 -9.20
CA GLU A 124 -0.99 3.22 -9.97
C GLU A 124 -1.70 2.23 -9.05
N ARG A 125 -1.08 1.87 -7.92
CA ARG A 125 -1.68 0.94 -6.95
C ARG A 125 -2.94 1.52 -6.28
N VAL A 126 -2.95 2.82 -5.96
CA VAL A 126 -4.07 3.47 -5.26
C VAL A 126 -5.21 3.84 -6.22
N TRP A 127 -4.88 4.41 -7.39
CA TRP A 127 -5.85 5.04 -8.28
C TRP A 127 -6.00 4.34 -9.63
N GLY A 128 -5.26 3.25 -9.89
CA GLY A 128 -5.31 2.51 -11.15
C GLY A 128 -4.85 3.32 -12.37
N THR A 129 -4.27 4.51 -12.18
CA THR A 129 -3.88 5.41 -13.26
C THR A 129 -2.38 5.32 -13.50
N SER A 130 -1.98 4.91 -14.71
CA SER A 130 -0.57 4.83 -15.07
C SER A 130 0.03 6.16 -15.51
N GLN A 131 1.23 6.44 -15.00
CA GLN A 131 2.07 7.56 -15.43
C GLN A 131 3.39 7.08 -16.06
N ALA A 132 3.36 5.92 -16.71
CA ALA A 132 4.53 5.31 -17.35
C ALA A 132 5.24 6.28 -18.32
N CYS A 133 4.51 7.11 -19.07
CA CYS A 133 5.07 8.04 -20.05
C CYS A 133 6.04 9.09 -19.44
N VAL A 134 5.78 9.53 -18.20
CA VAL A 134 6.65 10.48 -17.48
C VAL A 134 7.95 9.80 -17.09
N PHE A 135 7.87 8.60 -16.53
CA PHE A 135 9.04 7.82 -16.15
C PHE A 135 9.89 7.46 -17.37
N GLU A 136 9.27 6.99 -18.46
CA GLU A 136 9.96 6.67 -19.71
C GLU A 136 10.70 7.88 -20.29
N SER A 137 10.08 9.06 -20.25
CA SER A 137 10.71 10.30 -20.74
C SER A 137 11.95 10.67 -19.92
N LEU A 138 11.91 10.47 -18.60
CA LEU A 138 13.05 10.70 -17.72
C LEU A 138 14.13 9.62 -17.87
N ALA A 139 13.73 8.34 -17.98
CA ALA A 139 14.66 7.23 -18.21
C ALA A 139 15.44 7.40 -19.53
N LYS A 140 14.78 7.86 -20.59
CA LYS A 140 15.42 8.19 -21.89
C LYS A 140 16.45 9.31 -21.79
N ARG A 141 16.34 10.23 -20.81
CA ARG A 141 17.33 11.29 -20.58
C ARG A 141 18.55 10.78 -19.80
N VAL A 142 18.37 9.74 -18.99
CA VAL A 142 19.43 9.15 -18.15
C VAL A 142 20.20 8.05 -18.91
N CYS A 143 19.56 7.38 -19.87
CA CYS A 143 20.20 6.40 -20.75
C CYS A 143 20.79 7.06 -22.00
N GLY A 144 22.09 6.84 -22.23
CA GLY A 144 22.74 7.18 -23.50
C GLY A 144 22.37 6.23 -24.64
N ALA A 145 22.85 6.52 -25.85
CA ALA A 145 22.65 5.67 -27.01
C ALA A 145 23.22 4.24 -26.76
N GLY A 146 22.38 3.23 -26.93
CA GLY A 146 22.73 1.82 -26.69
C GLY A 146 22.72 1.39 -25.21
N GLU A 147 22.36 2.28 -24.28
CA GLU A 147 22.18 1.93 -22.88
C GLU A 147 20.72 1.58 -22.56
N VAL A 148 20.53 0.64 -21.64
CA VAL A 148 19.22 0.28 -21.12
C VAL A 148 19.21 0.34 -19.60
N LEU A 149 18.12 0.87 -19.06
CA LEU A 149 17.81 0.87 -17.63
C LEU A 149 16.80 -0.25 -17.36
N ARG A 150 17.22 -1.24 -16.58
CA ARG A 150 16.33 -2.30 -16.06
C ARG A 150 16.05 -1.98 -14.61
N ALA A 151 14.77 -1.85 -14.24
CA ALA A 151 14.36 -1.54 -12.88
C ALA A 151 13.23 -2.47 -12.45
N VAL A 152 13.33 -3.01 -11.23
CA VAL A 152 12.39 -4.01 -10.71
C VAL A 152 11.80 -3.52 -9.39
N PRO A 153 10.55 -3.04 -9.37
CA PRO A 153 9.87 -2.64 -8.14
C PRO A 153 9.36 -3.87 -7.39
N VAL A 154 9.53 -3.86 -6.08
CA VAL A 154 8.98 -4.86 -5.18
C VAL A 154 8.33 -4.18 -4.00
N GLN A 155 7.07 -4.50 -3.77
CA GLN A 155 6.32 -4.02 -2.61
C GLN A 155 6.37 -5.03 -1.48
N PHE A 156 6.56 -4.54 -0.26
CA PHE A 156 6.41 -5.26 1.00
C PHE A 156 5.28 -4.61 1.82
N ASN A 157 4.57 -5.42 2.60
CA ASN A 157 3.51 -4.97 3.51
C ASN A 157 3.98 -4.91 4.98
N HIS A 158 5.29 -4.88 5.20
CA HIS A 158 5.90 -4.86 6.53
C HIS A 158 7.23 -4.09 6.51
N LEU A 159 7.72 -3.71 7.70
CA LEU A 159 9.00 -2.99 7.87
C LEU A 159 10.13 -3.86 8.42
N LYS A 160 9.97 -5.19 8.43
CA LYS A 160 11.04 -6.13 8.77
C LYS A 160 12.11 -6.18 7.67
N VAL A 161 13.03 -5.21 7.68
CA VAL A 161 14.07 -5.00 6.65
C VAL A 161 14.94 -6.25 6.42
N SER A 162 15.16 -7.07 7.45
CA SER A 162 15.92 -8.32 7.34
C SER A 162 15.34 -9.33 6.35
N LEU A 163 14.02 -9.26 6.08
CA LEU A 163 13.33 -10.15 5.14
C LEU A 163 13.33 -9.62 3.70
N PHE A 164 13.72 -8.36 3.49
CA PHE A 164 13.66 -7.75 2.16
C PHE A 164 14.64 -8.42 1.20
N TRP A 165 15.91 -8.59 1.59
CA TRP A 165 16.92 -9.17 0.70
C TRP A 165 16.60 -10.61 0.27
N PRO A 166 16.28 -11.56 1.17
CA PRO A 166 15.88 -12.91 0.78
C PRO A 166 14.74 -12.90 -0.25
N ALA A 167 13.69 -12.11 -0.01
CA ALA A 167 12.55 -12.00 -0.91
C ALA A 167 12.89 -11.33 -2.25
N LEU A 168 13.77 -10.32 -2.26
CA LEU A 168 14.25 -9.68 -3.49
C LEU A 168 15.08 -10.66 -4.31
N SER A 169 16.08 -11.29 -3.68
CA SER A 169 17.04 -12.19 -4.33
C SER A 169 16.40 -13.45 -4.93
N ASP A 170 15.20 -13.82 -4.46
CA ASP A 170 14.48 -14.97 -5.01
C ASP A 170 13.75 -14.67 -6.32
N LYS A 171 13.47 -13.38 -6.62
CA LYS A 171 12.79 -12.99 -7.84
C LYS A 171 13.69 -13.11 -9.07
N THR A 172 13.19 -13.76 -10.12
CA THR A 172 13.88 -13.91 -11.41
C THR A 172 14.33 -12.58 -12.00
N ALA A 173 13.45 -11.58 -12.06
CA ALA A 173 13.77 -10.25 -12.58
C ALA A 173 14.89 -9.56 -11.79
N VAL A 174 14.96 -9.76 -10.46
CA VAL A 174 16.05 -9.23 -9.63
C VAL A 174 17.35 -9.97 -9.92
N ARG A 175 17.31 -11.30 -10.07
CA ARG A 175 18.50 -12.11 -10.44
C ARG A 175 19.07 -11.69 -11.79
N GLU A 176 18.21 -11.39 -12.77
CA GLU A 176 18.65 -10.86 -14.07
C GLU A 176 19.36 -9.51 -13.95
N VAL A 177 18.83 -8.60 -13.11
CA VAL A 177 19.48 -7.32 -12.80
C VAL A 177 20.82 -7.54 -12.09
N LEU A 178 20.90 -8.48 -11.15
CA LEU A 178 22.13 -8.81 -10.43
C LEU A 178 23.17 -9.49 -11.31
N ALA A 179 22.78 -10.20 -12.36
CA ALA A 179 23.67 -10.83 -13.34
C ALA A 179 24.23 -9.85 -14.39
N ALA A 180 23.90 -8.56 -14.30
CA ALA A 180 24.35 -7.57 -15.27
C ALA A 180 25.90 -7.44 -15.34
N PRO A 181 26.46 -7.07 -16.51
CA PRO A 181 27.90 -6.99 -16.73
C PRO A 181 28.64 -6.08 -15.74
N PRO A 182 29.98 -6.20 -15.60
CA PRO A 182 30.77 -5.43 -14.64
C PRO A 182 30.67 -3.91 -14.81
N ALA A 183 30.53 -3.42 -16.05
CA ALA A 183 30.43 -2.00 -16.38
C ALA A 183 29.03 -1.39 -16.11
N THR A 184 28.19 -2.08 -15.35
CA THR A 184 26.80 -1.67 -15.08
C THR A 184 26.72 -0.80 -13.83
N ALA A 185 26.06 0.34 -13.95
CA ALA A 185 25.74 1.22 -12.82
C ALA A 185 24.46 0.76 -12.13
N PHE A 186 24.49 0.60 -10.81
CA PHE A 186 23.35 0.18 -10.01
C PHE A 186 22.71 1.37 -9.29
N ALA A 187 21.45 1.21 -8.92
CA ALA A 187 20.77 2.11 -8.00
C ALA A 187 19.72 1.34 -7.19
N VAL A 188 19.56 1.75 -5.94
CA VAL A 188 18.50 1.27 -5.06
C VAL A 188 17.74 2.49 -4.56
N ARG A 189 16.42 2.38 -4.51
CA ARG A 189 15.56 3.32 -3.80
C ARG A 189 14.53 2.59 -2.98
N ALA A 190 14.17 3.18 -1.84
CA ALA A 190 13.07 2.74 -1.03
C ALA A 190 12.03 3.86 -0.90
N LYS A 191 10.77 3.48 -0.74
CA LYS A 191 9.69 4.40 -0.40
C LYS A 191 8.73 3.72 0.57
N VAL A 192 8.49 4.34 1.72
CA VAL A 192 7.58 3.84 2.75
C VAL A 192 6.33 4.70 2.75
N VAL A 193 5.20 4.06 2.47
CA VAL A 193 3.88 4.68 2.46
C VAL A 193 3.09 4.12 3.63
N GLN A 194 2.69 5.00 4.54
CA GLN A 194 1.86 4.65 5.69
C GLN A 194 0.38 4.71 5.30
N TYR A 195 -0.38 3.70 5.73
CA TYR A 195 -1.84 3.70 5.64
C TYR A 195 -2.47 3.72 7.03
N PRO A 196 -3.77 4.06 7.11
CA PRO A 196 -4.61 3.75 8.25
C PRO A 196 -4.42 2.33 8.81
N GLU A 197 -4.78 2.17 10.09
CA GLU A 197 -4.82 0.86 10.76
C GLU A 197 -3.47 0.15 10.88
N GLY A 198 -2.38 0.93 10.91
CA GLY A 198 -1.03 0.38 11.04
C GLY A 198 -0.57 -0.39 9.79
N ALA A 199 -1.27 -0.27 8.67
CA ALA A 199 -0.83 -0.85 7.40
C ALA A 199 0.26 0.01 6.76
N VAL A 200 1.12 -0.64 5.98
CA VAL A 200 2.27 -0.01 5.32
C VAL A 200 2.53 -0.66 3.96
N ALA A 201 2.99 0.14 3.01
CA ALA A 201 3.65 -0.34 1.81
C ALA A 201 5.09 0.16 1.81
N ALA A 202 6.05 -0.76 1.92
CA ALA A 202 7.45 -0.46 1.70
C ALA A 202 7.81 -0.92 0.30
N TRP A 203 8.01 0.03 -0.59
CA TRP A 203 8.51 -0.23 -1.93
C TRP A 203 10.03 -0.22 -1.93
N VAL A 204 10.63 -1.19 -2.62
CA VAL A 204 12.06 -1.23 -2.91
C VAL A 204 12.22 -1.41 -4.41
N LEU A 205 12.99 -0.52 -5.03
CA LEU A 205 13.28 -0.53 -6.45
C LEU A 205 14.78 -0.71 -6.66
N LEU A 206 15.16 -1.84 -7.25
CA LEU A 206 16.54 -2.12 -7.68
C LEU A 206 16.64 -1.87 -9.17
N ALA A 207 17.65 -1.13 -9.60
CA ALA A 207 17.91 -0.89 -11.01
C ALA A 207 19.37 -1.09 -11.40
N ALA A 208 19.56 -1.43 -12.67
CA ALA A 208 20.83 -1.55 -13.37
C ALA A 208 20.77 -0.76 -14.69
N LYS A 209 21.75 0.09 -14.93
CA LYS A 209 21.98 0.81 -16.19
C LYS A 209 23.27 0.32 -16.81
N GLY A 210 23.19 -0.23 -18.02
CA GLY A 210 24.34 -0.72 -18.76
C GLY A 210 24.06 -0.80 -20.26
N ARG A 211 25.09 -1.09 -21.04
CA ARG A 211 24.94 -1.39 -22.46
C ARG A 211 24.41 -2.81 -22.64
N ILE A 212 23.58 -3.00 -23.67
CA ILE A 212 23.20 -4.32 -24.19
C ILE A 212 24.27 -4.77 -25.18
#